data_AF-A0A7X6PEC0-F1
#
_entry.id   AF-A0A7X6PEC0-F1
#
_cell.length_a   1.000
_cell.length_b   1.000
_cell.length_c   1.000
_cell.angle_alpha   90.00
_cell.angle_beta   90.00
_cell.angle_gamma   90.00
#
_symmetry.space_group_name_H-M   'P 1'
#
loop_
_entity.id
_entity.type
_entity.pdbx_description
1 polymer ?
#
loop_
_entity_poly.entity_id
_entity_poly.type
_entity_poly.pdbx_seq_one_letter_code
_entity_poly.pdbx_strand_id
1 'polypeptide(L)'
;QTLHPVLAGKYHRSGKNSLPFREISGTEHLDKVIEVNQSPIGRTPRSNPATYTGVFTDIRKLFEQTTEARIRGFSAGRFSFNVKGGRCEGCQGAGVKTIEMNFLPDVYVPCIDCNGKRYNRETLEVRYKGKSVGDVLDMTVNMAVEFFANVPAIYHKIKTLQDVGLGYITLGQQSTTLSGGEAQRVKLSAELSKRDTGRTLYILDEPTTGLHFEDVRVLLDVLNRLVDKGNTVIIIEHNMDVIKMADYIIDLGREGGREGGNLVFSGSPEELVKCDDSYTGIYLREELE
;
A
#
# COMPACT_ATOMS: atom_id res chain seq x y z
N GLN A 1 6.24 -5.10 -19.87
CA GLN A 1 6.88 -5.81 -18.73
C GLN A 1 6.90 -7.31 -19.03
N THR A 2 7.96 -8.02 -18.63
CA THR A 2 8.11 -9.46 -18.92
C THR A 2 7.96 -10.30 -17.65
N LEU A 3 8.80 -10.07 -16.64
CA LEU A 3 8.89 -10.90 -15.44
C LEU A 3 7.57 -10.98 -14.66
N HIS A 4 7.00 -9.83 -14.29
CA HIS A 4 5.77 -9.80 -13.50
C HIS A 4 4.59 -10.49 -14.20
N PRO A 5 4.24 -10.20 -15.47
CA PRO A 5 3.17 -10.92 -16.17
C PRO A 5 3.36 -12.44 -16.25
N VAL A 6 4.58 -12.93 -16.48
CA VAL A 6 4.85 -14.38 -16.51
C VAL A 6 4.59 -15.03 -15.16
N LEU A 7 5.16 -14.47 -14.10
CA LEU A 7 4.99 -15.00 -12.74
C LEU A 7 3.54 -14.85 -12.25
N ALA A 8 2.87 -13.75 -12.59
CA ALA A 8 1.48 -13.53 -12.23
C ALA A 8 0.53 -14.46 -13.01
N GLY A 9 0.85 -14.81 -14.26
CA GLY A 9 0.15 -15.85 -15.00
C GLY A 9 0.25 -17.21 -14.30
N LYS A 10 1.45 -17.56 -13.82
CA LYS A 10 1.73 -18.82 -13.12
C LYS A 10 1.06 -18.93 -11.75
N TYR A 11 1.21 -17.92 -10.89
CA TYR A 11 0.77 -17.99 -9.48
C TYR A 11 -0.63 -17.42 -9.22
N HIS A 12 -1.05 -16.42 -10.02
CA HIS A 12 -2.30 -15.68 -9.79
C HIS A 12 -3.33 -15.88 -10.90
N ARG A 13 -3.04 -16.73 -11.90
CA ARG A 13 -3.87 -16.93 -13.10
C ARG A 13 -4.21 -15.61 -13.81
N SER A 14 -3.25 -14.68 -13.84
CA SER A 14 -3.42 -13.38 -14.49
C SER A 14 -3.44 -13.54 -16.01
N GLY A 15 -4.34 -12.83 -16.69
CA GLY A 15 -4.45 -12.81 -18.16
C GLY A 15 -3.55 -11.77 -18.86
N LYS A 16 -2.54 -11.22 -18.18
CA LYS A 16 -1.62 -10.25 -18.78
C LYS A 16 -0.60 -10.95 -19.67
N ASN A 17 -0.41 -10.44 -20.89
CA ASN A 17 0.61 -10.95 -21.80
C ASN A 17 1.98 -10.36 -21.46
N SER A 18 3.01 -11.21 -21.46
CA SER A 18 4.41 -10.80 -21.35
C SER A 18 4.96 -10.36 -22.71
N LEU A 19 6.02 -9.55 -22.69
CA LEU A 19 6.84 -9.33 -23.89
C LEU A 19 7.62 -10.62 -24.25
N PRO A 20 8.18 -10.73 -25.47
CA PRO A 20 9.00 -11.87 -25.88
C PRO A 20 10.20 -12.07 -24.94
N PHE A 21 10.47 -13.32 -24.59
CA PHE A 21 11.64 -13.75 -23.84
C PHE A 21 12.06 -15.14 -24.30
N ARG A 22 13.31 -15.53 -24.06
CA ARG A 22 13.80 -16.86 -24.44
C ARG A 22 13.36 -17.93 -23.45
N GLU A 23 13.67 -17.72 -22.17
CA GLU A 23 13.37 -18.65 -21.09
C GLU A 23 13.38 -17.91 -19.74
N ILE A 24 12.59 -18.40 -18.78
CA ILE A 24 12.65 -18.00 -17.37
C ILE A 24 12.73 -19.28 -16.54
N SER A 25 13.82 -19.46 -15.81
CA SER A 25 14.10 -20.62 -14.95
C SER A 25 14.06 -20.23 -13.46
N GLY A 26 14.09 -21.21 -12.55
CA GLY A 26 14.13 -20.98 -11.10
C GLY A 26 12.80 -20.52 -10.48
N THR A 27 11.73 -20.48 -11.26
CA THR A 27 10.39 -20.08 -10.77
C THR A 27 9.89 -21.01 -9.67
N GLU A 28 10.28 -22.28 -9.68
CA GLU A 28 10.00 -23.26 -8.63
C GLU A 28 10.44 -22.83 -7.23
N HIS A 29 11.33 -21.84 -7.08
CA HIS A 29 11.73 -21.27 -5.80
C HIS A 29 10.70 -20.28 -5.23
N LEU A 30 9.81 -19.74 -6.07
CA LEU A 30 8.79 -18.76 -5.70
C LEU A 30 7.39 -19.40 -5.66
N ASP A 31 6.53 -18.90 -4.78
CA ASP A 31 5.11 -19.25 -4.73
C ASP A 31 4.17 -18.07 -4.99
N LYS A 32 4.71 -16.84 -4.96
CA LYS A 32 3.95 -15.61 -5.11
C LYS A 32 4.81 -14.50 -5.73
N VAL A 33 4.18 -13.67 -6.56
CA VAL A 33 4.77 -12.40 -7.04
C VAL A 33 3.86 -11.23 -6.70
N ILE A 34 4.43 -10.09 -6.34
CA ILE A 34 3.69 -8.89 -5.97
C ILE A 34 4.36 -7.67 -6.60
N GLU A 35 3.60 -6.94 -7.42
CA GLU A 35 4.01 -5.64 -7.94
C GLU A 35 3.44 -4.52 -7.05
N VAL A 36 4.32 -3.68 -6.49
CA VAL A 36 3.97 -2.54 -5.65
C VAL A 36 4.39 -1.25 -6.37
N ASN A 37 3.44 -0.70 -7.13
CA ASN A 37 3.59 0.54 -7.89
C ASN A 37 2.75 1.68 -7.30
N GLN A 38 2.97 2.89 -7.81
CA GLN A 38 2.29 4.13 -7.36
C GLN A 38 0.85 4.28 -7.89
N SER A 39 0.30 3.27 -8.58
CA SER A 39 -1.09 3.36 -9.05
C SER A 39 -2.08 3.52 -7.89
N PRO A 40 -3.19 4.25 -8.05
CA PRO A 40 -4.15 4.47 -6.97
C PRO A 40 -4.69 3.15 -6.39
N ILE A 41 -4.81 3.06 -5.06
CA ILE A 41 -5.43 1.89 -4.39
C ILE A 41 -6.94 1.76 -4.65
N GLY A 42 -7.56 2.81 -5.19
CA GLY A 42 -8.93 2.80 -5.66
C GLY A 42 -9.28 4.08 -6.41
N ARG A 43 -10.25 3.99 -7.31
CA ARG A 43 -10.70 5.12 -8.16
C ARG A 43 -11.96 5.81 -7.64
N THR A 44 -12.44 5.43 -6.46
CA THR A 44 -13.68 5.98 -5.89
C THR A 44 -13.46 6.44 -4.45
N PRO A 45 -14.21 7.44 -3.97
CA PRO A 45 -14.18 7.89 -2.58
C PRO A 45 -14.55 6.81 -1.53
N ARG A 46 -15.12 5.68 -1.98
CA ARG A 46 -15.45 4.53 -1.12
C ARG A 46 -14.25 3.64 -0.82
N SER A 47 -13.18 3.73 -1.60
CA SER A 47 -11.91 3.11 -1.26
C SER A 47 -11.16 4.00 -0.27
N ASN A 48 -10.52 3.38 0.71
CA ASN A 48 -9.69 4.05 1.72
C ASN A 48 -8.66 3.06 2.30
N PRO A 49 -7.66 3.52 3.07
CA PRO A 49 -6.66 2.64 3.68
C PRO A 49 -7.26 1.49 4.50
N ALA A 50 -8.34 1.76 5.27
CA ALA A 50 -8.95 0.74 6.11
C ALA A 50 -9.64 -0.39 5.33
N THR A 51 -10.28 -0.06 4.20
CA THR A 51 -10.92 -1.05 3.33
C THR A 51 -9.89 -1.81 2.50
N TYR A 52 -8.85 -1.14 2.01
CA TYR A 52 -7.81 -1.76 1.20
C TYR A 52 -6.99 -2.80 1.98
N THR A 53 -6.57 -2.45 3.19
CA THR A 53 -5.86 -3.37 4.11
C THR A 53 -6.77 -4.45 4.70
N GLY A 54 -8.09 -4.34 4.50
CA GLY A 54 -9.08 -5.26 5.05
C GLY A 54 -9.32 -5.12 6.56
N VAL A 55 -8.63 -4.20 7.26
CA VAL A 55 -8.84 -3.97 8.70
C VAL A 55 -10.25 -3.49 9.02
N PHE A 56 -10.89 -2.81 8.06
CA PHE A 56 -12.27 -2.36 8.25
C PHE A 56 -13.27 -3.50 8.43
N THR A 57 -12.98 -4.69 7.92
CA THR A 57 -13.82 -5.88 8.19
C THR A 57 -13.76 -6.29 9.65
N ASP A 58 -12.59 -6.23 10.27
CA ASP A 58 -12.41 -6.59 11.68
C ASP A 58 -13.01 -5.52 12.60
N ILE A 59 -12.87 -4.23 12.23
CA ILE A 59 -13.55 -3.11 12.92
C ILE A 59 -15.07 -3.31 12.89
N ARG A 60 -15.67 -3.63 11.73
CA ARG A 60 -17.12 -3.85 11.65
C ARG A 60 -17.60 -5.00 12.52
N LYS A 61 -16.83 -6.10 12.58
CA LYS A 61 -17.12 -7.24 13.46
C LYS A 61 -17.03 -6.85 14.94
N LEU A 62 -16.09 -5.98 15.30
CA LEU A 62 -15.99 -5.45 16.67
C LEU A 62 -17.22 -4.62 17.03
N PHE A 63 -17.69 -3.74 16.15
CA PHE A 63 -18.89 -2.93 16.39
C PHE A 63 -20.16 -3.79 16.53
N GLU A 64 -20.29 -4.87 15.74
CA GLU A 64 -21.37 -5.86 15.89
C GLU A 64 -21.40 -6.52 17.28
N GLN A 65 -20.24 -6.65 17.94
CA GLN A 65 -20.15 -7.26 19.27
C GLN A 65 -20.56 -6.32 20.42
N THR A 66 -20.75 -5.03 20.15
CA THR A 66 -21.16 -4.06 21.17
C THR A 66 -22.59 -4.35 21.68
N THR A 67 -22.85 -4.02 22.95
CA THR A 67 -24.16 -4.23 23.58
C THR A 67 -25.27 -3.50 22.83
N GLU A 68 -25.03 -2.26 22.43
CA GLU A 68 -25.98 -1.43 21.68
C GLU A 68 -26.32 -2.04 20.31
N ALA A 69 -25.32 -2.56 19.58
CA ALA A 69 -25.55 -3.24 18.31
C ALA A 69 -26.36 -4.53 18.49
N ARG A 70 -26.04 -5.34 19.51
CA ARG A 70 -26.76 -6.60 19.80
C ARG A 70 -28.23 -6.36 20.16
N ILE A 71 -28.51 -5.36 21.00
CA ILE A 71 -29.89 -5.01 21.38
C ILE A 71 -30.71 -4.58 20.14
N ARG A 72 -30.08 -3.84 19.21
CA ARG A 72 -30.72 -3.35 17.99
C ARG A 72 -30.73 -4.37 16.84
N GLY A 73 -30.14 -5.55 17.02
CA GLY A 73 -30.02 -6.57 15.97
C GLY A 73 -29.11 -6.16 14.81
N PHE A 74 -28.12 -5.29 15.04
CA PHE A 74 -27.19 -4.83 14.01
C PHE A 74 -26.03 -5.82 13.81
N SER A 75 -25.87 -6.30 12.58
CA SER A 75 -24.72 -7.11 12.15
C SER A 75 -23.58 -6.24 11.59
N ALA A 76 -22.41 -6.83 11.31
CA ALA A 76 -21.29 -6.15 10.64
C ALA A 76 -21.66 -5.52 9.29
N GLY A 77 -22.76 -5.95 8.67
CA GLY A 77 -23.32 -5.34 7.46
C GLY A 77 -23.81 -3.91 7.70
N ARG A 78 -24.42 -3.63 8.87
CA ARG A 78 -24.90 -2.29 9.25
C ARG A 78 -23.77 -1.27 9.26
N PHE A 79 -22.59 -1.69 9.73
CA PHE A 79 -21.40 -0.84 9.83
C PHE A 79 -20.59 -0.76 8.53
N SER A 80 -21.08 -1.28 7.41
CA SER A 80 -20.45 -1.14 6.09
C SER A 80 -21.08 0.02 5.32
N PHE A 81 -20.28 1.04 4.98
CA PHE A 81 -20.76 2.13 4.12
C PHE A 81 -20.98 1.70 2.66
N ASN A 82 -20.55 0.50 2.27
CA ASN A 82 -20.69 -0.02 0.91
C ASN A 82 -22.05 -0.68 0.62
N VAL A 83 -22.84 -0.98 1.67
CA VAL A 83 -24.14 -1.67 1.54
C VAL A 83 -25.27 -0.82 2.12
N LYS A 84 -26.49 -1.02 1.60
CA LYS A 84 -27.69 -0.37 2.13
C LYS A 84 -27.95 -0.83 3.57
N GLY A 85 -28.54 0.05 4.38
CA GLY A 85 -28.92 -0.24 5.77
C GLY A 85 -28.41 0.82 6.72
N GLY A 86 -27.11 0.82 7.02
CA GLY A 86 -26.51 1.79 7.95
C GLY A 86 -25.80 2.98 7.30
N ARG A 87 -25.46 2.88 6.01
CA ARG A 87 -24.82 3.97 5.26
C ARG A 87 -25.75 5.19 5.11
N CYS A 88 -25.15 6.34 4.87
CA CYS A 88 -25.89 7.53 4.43
C CYS A 88 -26.35 7.35 2.99
N GLU A 89 -27.66 7.34 2.74
CA GLU A 89 -28.20 7.21 1.37
C GLU A 89 -27.96 8.47 0.53
N GLY A 90 -27.89 9.66 1.14
CA GLY A 90 -27.64 10.92 0.43
C GLY A 90 -26.30 11.01 -0.32
N CYS A 91 -25.27 10.28 0.13
CA CYS A 91 -23.98 10.13 -0.56
C CYS A 91 -23.64 8.67 -0.89
N GLN A 92 -24.60 7.75 -0.72
CA GLN A 92 -24.41 6.31 -0.89
C GLN A 92 -23.18 5.74 -0.13
N GLY A 93 -22.85 6.34 1.03
CA GLY A 93 -21.70 5.95 1.86
C GLY A 93 -20.34 6.51 1.45
N ALA A 94 -20.26 7.36 0.43
CA ALA A 94 -19.00 8.01 0.02
C ALA A 94 -18.52 9.07 1.04
N GLY A 95 -19.44 9.69 1.78
CA GLY A 95 -19.16 10.84 2.67
C GLY A 95 -19.01 12.16 1.93
N VAL A 96 -18.90 12.13 0.60
CA VAL A 96 -18.84 13.28 -0.29
C VAL A 96 -19.85 13.14 -1.43
N LYS A 97 -20.23 14.26 -2.03
CA LYS A 97 -20.91 14.30 -3.33
C LYS A 97 -19.89 14.76 -4.37
N THR A 98 -19.83 14.02 -5.48
CA THR A 98 -19.01 14.38 -6.64
C THR A 98 -19.78 15.37 -7.49
N ILE A 99 -19.18 16.52 -7.78
CA ILE A 99 -19.67 17.49 -8.74
C ILE A 99 -18.84 17.32 -10.00
N GLU A 100 -19.47 16.79 -11.04
CA GLU A 100 -18.84 16.61 -12.35
C GLU A 100 -18.60 17.98 -13.00
N MET A 101 -17.38 18.18 -13.49
CA MET A 101 -16.97 19.40 -14.17
C MET A 101 -16.61 19.07 -15.62
N ASN A 102 -17.10 19.86 -16.58
CA ASN A 102 -16.93 19.53 -18.01
C ASN A 102 -15.48 19.56 -18.50
N PHE A 103 -14.64 20.43 -17.91
CA PHE A 103 -13.27 20.69 -18.37
C PHE A 103 -12.24 20.65 -17.25
N LEU A 104 -12.68 20.50 -16.01
CA LEU A 104 -11.83 20.47 -14.83
C LEU A 104 -11.97 19.12 -14.14
N PRO A 105 -11.01 18.73 -13.29
CA PRO A 105 -11.19 17.57 -12.43
C PRO A 105 -12.44 17.71 -11.55
N ASP A 106 -13.13 16.60 -11.32
CA ASP A 106 -14.30 16.55 -10.45
C ASP A 106 -14.00 17.10 -9.05
N VAL A 107 -14.97 17.81 -8.49
CA VAL A 107 -14.85 18.39 -7.14
C VAL A 107 -15.64 17.55 -6.15
N TYR A 108 -15.02 17.23 -5.02
CA TYR A 108 -15.65 16.49 -3.93
C TYR A 108 -16.10 17.45 -2.82
N VAL A 109 -17.41 17.52 -2.60
CA VAL A 109 -17.98 18.35 -1.53
C VAL A 109 -18.46 17.45 -0.39
N PRO A 110 -18.18 17.77 0.89
CA PRO A 110 -18.72 17.03 2.02
C PRO A 110 -20.24 16.85 1.93
N CYS A 111 -20.71 15.63 2.19
CA CYS A 111 -22.14 15.34 2.16
C CYS A 111 -22.85 16.06 3.31
N ILE A 112 -23.80 16.94 2.98
CA ILE A 112 -24.61 17.68 3.98
C ILE A 112 -25.45 16.77 4.88
N ASP A 113 -25.87 15.60 4.39
CA ASP A 113 -26.80 14.72 5.13
C ASP A 113 -26.12 13.96 6.28
N CYS A 114 -24.83 13.64 6.12
CA CYS A 114 -24.04 12.92 7.13
C CYS A 114 -22.80 13.69 7.61
N ASN A 115 -22.60 14.91 7.12
CA ASN A 115 -21.43 15.75 7.40
C ASN A 115 -20.10 14.99 7.25
N GLY A 116 -19.95 14.21 6.17
CA GLY A 116 -18.75 13.40 5.91
C GLY A 116 -18.69 12.04 6.63
N LYS A 117 -19.55 11.78 7.62
CA LYS A 117 -19.48 10.57 8.46
C LYS A 117 -19.86 9.26 7.78
N ARG A 118 -20.41 9.30 6.55
CA ARG A 118 -20.77 8.14 5.70
C ARG A 118 -21.95 7.27 6.19
N TYR A 119 -22.46 7.50 7.40
CA TYR A 119 -23.52 6.70 8.02
C TYR A 119 -24.74 7.53 8.38
N ASN A 120 -25.89 6.86 8.54
CA ASN A 120 -27.08 7.45 9.13
C ASN A 120 -26.95 7.59 10.65
N ARG A 121 -27.84 8.40 11.24
CA ARG A 121 -27.80 8.74 12.67
C ARG A 121 -27.92 7.50 13.55
N GLU A 122 -28.81 6.55 13.23
CA GLU A 122 -29.02 5.37 14.08
C GLU A 122 -27.78 4.47 14.16
N THR A 123 -26.95 4.45 13.11
CA THR A 123 -25.69 3.68 13.09
C THR A 123 -24.59 4.39 13.87
N LEU A 124 -24.55 5.72 13.83
CA LEU A 124 -23.57 6.54 14.56
C LEU A 124 -23.82 6.58 16.08
N GLU A 125 -25.01 6.21 16.54
CA GLU A 125 -25.33 6.07 17.96
C GLU A 125 -24.60 4.90 18.61
N VAL A 126 -24.22 3.86 17.85
CA VAL A 126 -23.47 2.73 18.38
C VAL A 126 -22.01 3.14 18.60
N ARG A 127 -21.52 2.99 19.83
CA ARG A 127 -20.19 3.44 20.23
C ARG A 127 -19.34 2.29 20.77
N TYR A 128 -18.07 2.30 20.38
CA TYR A 128 -17.02 1.51 21.03
C TYR A 128 -16.03 2.47 21.68
N LYS A 129 -15.76 2.30 22.99
CA LYS A 129 -14.94 3.24 23.79
C LYS A 129 -15.32 4.72 23.56
N GLY A 130 -16.63 5.01 23.50
CA GLY A 130 -17.17 6.36 23.27
C GLY A 130 -17.12 6.89 21.83
N LYS A 131 -16.58 6.12 20.86
CA LYS A 131 -16.42 6.54 19.46
C LYS A 131 -17.34 5.75 18.54
N SER A 132 -18.01 6.44 17.63
CA SER A 132 -18.82 5.79 16.58
C SER A 132 -17.95 5.22 15.46
N VAL A 133 -18.52 4.40 14.57
CA VAL A 133 -17.77 3.87 13.42
C VAL A 133 -17.29 4.99 12.48
N GLY A 134 -18.04 6.09 12.37
CA GLY A 134 -17.61 7.28 11.62
C GLY A 134 -16.43 7.97 12.29
N ASP A 135 -16.45 8.09 13.62
CA ASP A 135 -15.32 8.68 14.36
C ASP A 135 -14.05 7.84 14.26
N VAL A 136 -14.18 6.51 14.22
CA VAL A 136 -13.04 5.60 14.01
C VAL A 136 -12.43 5.79 12.62
N LEU A 137 -13.24 5.98 11.58
CA LEU A 137 -12.73 6.27 10.24
C LEU A 137 -12.01 7.62 10.16
N ASP A 138 -12.39 8.60 10.98
CA ASP A 138 -11.73 9.91 11.05
C ASP A 138 -10.45 9.92 11.89
N MET A 139 -10.11 8.82 12.60
CA MET A 139 -8.86 8.74 13.35
C MET A 139 -7.66 8.63 12.41
N THR A 140 -6.58 9.31 12.77
CA THR A 140 -5.25 9.04 12.18
C THR A 140 -4.82 7.62 12.52
N VAL A 141 -3.94 7.04 11.71
CA VAL A 141 -3.35 5.73 11.97
C VAL A 141 -2.69 5.70 13.35
N ASN A 142 -1.94 6.74 13.74
CA ASN A 142 -1.32 6.83 15.08
C ASN A 142 -2.37 6.74 16.21
N MET A 143 -3.45 7.52 16.14
CA MET A 143 -4.52 7.44 17.13
C MET A 143 -5.19 6.07 17.14
N ALA A 144 -5.38 5.46 15.96
CA ALA A 144 -6.03 4.17 15.85
C ALA A 144 -5.17 3.03 16.40
N VAL A 145 -3.83 3.09 16.26
CA VAL A 145 -2.90 2.13 16.88
C VAL A 145 -3.09 2.12 18.40
N GLU A 146 -3.10 3.29 19.04
CA GLU A 146 -3.31 3.41 20.48
C GLU A 146 -4.71 2.95 20.89
N PHE A 147 -5.74 3.37 20.14
CA PHE A 147 -7.14 3.06 20.44
C PHE A 147 -7.44 1.54 20.38
N PHE A 148 -6.82 0.84 19.44
CA PHE A 148 -6.98 -0.60 19.21
C PHE A 148 -5.88 -1.48 19.81
N ALA A 149 -4.99 -0.95 20.66
CA ALA A 149 -3.88 -1.70 21.27
C ALA A 149 -4.29 -3.06 21.88
N ASN A 150 -5.47 -3.13 22.49
CA ASN A 150 -6.00 -4.34 23.13
C ASN A 150 -6.85 -5.24 22.21
N VAL A 151 -6.83 -5.00 20.90
CA VAL A 151 -7.56 -5.80 19.89
C VAL A 151 -6.57 -6.30 18.84
N PRO A 152 -5.85 -7.41 19.09
CA PRO A 152 -4.69 -7.82 18.29
C PRO A 152 -4.95 -7.90 16.78
N ALA A 153 -6.09 -8.47 16.38
CA ALA A 153 -6.45 -8.63 14.96
C ALA A 153 -6.55 -7.29 14.21
N ILE A 154 -6.98 -6.23 14.89
CA ILE A 154 -7.06 -4.88 14.33
C ILE A 154 -5.70 -4.18 14.48
N TYR A 155 -5.13 -4.24 15.69
CA TYR A 155 -3.85 -3.62 16.03
C TYR A 155 -2.76 -3.95 15.02
N HIS A 156 -2.53 -5.24 14.72
CA HIS A 156 -1.44 -5.64 13.82
C HIS A 156 -1.57 -5.03 12.43
N LYS A 157 -2.78 -4.93 11.86
CA LYS A 157 -3.01 -4.35 10.53
C LYS A 157 -2.88 -2.83 10.50
N ILE A 158 -3.22 -2.15 11.59
CA ILE A 158 -3.05 -0.69 11.68
C ILE A 158 -1.57 -0.37 11.96
N LYS A 159 -0.90 -1.21 12.76
CA LYS A 159 0.51 -1.06 13.08
C LYS A 159 1.38 -1.16 11.82
N THR A 160 1.06 -2.03 10.86
CA THR A 160 1.77 -2.06 9.58
C THR A 160 1.63 -0.77 8.77
N LEU A 161 0.48 -0.06 8.86
CA LEU A 161 0.34 1.27 8.23
C LEU A 161 1.24 2.30 8.93
N GLN A 162 1.33 2.24 10.26
CA GLN A 162 2.22 3.11 11.02
C GLN A 162 3.69 2.83 10.68
N ASP A 163 4.07 1.55 10.61
CA ASP A 163 5.45 1.10 10.36
C ASP A 163 5.97 1.47 8.97
N VAL A 164 5.08 1.70 7.99
CA VAL A 164 5.46 2.23 6.66
C VAL A 164 5.43 3.76 6.61
N GLY A 165 5.33 4.45 7.76
CA GLY A 165 5.34 5.92 7.82
C GLY A 165 3.99 6.60 7.55
N LEU A 166 2.88 5.86 7.47
CA LEU A 166 1.55 6.43 7.23
C LEU A 166 0.81 6.77 8.53
N GLY A 167 1.52 7.11 9.60
CA GLY A 167 0.92 7.43 10.90
C GLY A 167 -0.05 8.62 10.88
N TYR A 168 0.13 9.54 9.94
CA TYR A 168 -0.60 10.82 9.86
C TYR A 168 -1.91 10.75 9.07
N ILE A 169 -2.07 9.80 8.15
CA ILE A 169 -3.31 9.68 7.35
C ILE A 169 -4.44 9.13 8.20
N THR A 170 -5.69 9.43 7.84
CA THR A 170 -6.86 8.84 8.51
C THR A 170 -7.22 7.48 7.93
N LEU A 171 -7.80 6.60 8.75
CA LEU A 171 -8.26 5.27 8.30
C LEU A 171 -9.28 5.36 7.15
N GLY A 172 -10.10 6.40 7.19
CA GLY A 172 -11.16 6.71 6.24
C GLY A 172 -10.73 7.61 5.07
N GLN A 173 -9.48 8.09 5.01
CA GLN A 173 -9.01 9.00 3.96
C GLN A 173 -9.33 8.43 2.57
N GLN A 174 -9.90 9.26 1.70
CA GLN A 174 -10.37 8.80 0.39
C GLN A 174 -9.17 8.42 -0.48
N SER A 175 -9.24 7.27 -1.15
CA SER A 175 -8.13 6.82 -2.01
C SER A 175 -7.83 7.78 -3.16
N THR A 176 -8.81 8.58 -3.58
CA THR A 176 -8.66 9.63 -4.61
C THR A 176 -7.85 10.84 -4.14
N THR A 177 -7.64 11.00 -2.84
CA THR A 177 -6.87 12.10 -2.25
C THR A 177 -5.52 11.65 -1.72
N LEU A 178 -5.14 10.39 -1.92
CA LEU A 178 -3.81 9.88 -1.55
C LEU A 178 -2.80 10.21 -2.65
N SER A 179 -1.59 10.57 -2.25
CA SER A 179 -0.46 10.68 -3.17
C SER A 179 -0.04 9.30 -3.73
N GLY A 180 0.73 9.28 -4.81
CA GLY A 180 1.28 8.03 -5.37
C GLY A 180 2.10 7.25 -4.35
N GLY A 181 2.99 7.92 -3.60
CA GLY A 181 3.79 7.31 -2.55
C GLY A 181 2.98 6.87 -1.33
N GLU A 182 1.89 7.57 -0.97
CA GLU A 182 0.96 7.10 0.06
C GLU A 182 0.23 5.83 -0.38
N ALA A 183 -0.30 5.81 -1.60
CA ALA A 183 -0.97 4.65 -2.18
C ALA A 183 -0.05 3.43 -2.22
N GLN A 184 1.21 3.62 -2.64
CA GLN A 184 2.23 2.57 -2.66
C GLN A 184 2.49 2.00 -1.27
N ARG A 185 2.68 2.86 -0.26
CA ARG A 185 2.90 2.44 1.14
C ARG A 185 1.69 1.72 1.74
N VAL A 186 0.45 2.11 1.38
CA VAL A 186 -0.75 1.36 1.78
C VAL A 186 -0.75 -0.07 1.19
N LYS A 187 -0.33 -0.24 -0.07
CA LYS A 187 -0.19 -1.58 -0.68
C LYS A 187 0.86 -2.41 0.02
N LEU A 188 2.02 -1.82 0.32
CA LEU A 188 3.11 -2.48 1.03
C LEU A 188 2.64 -2.94 2.42
N SER A 189 1.99 -2.07 3.18
CA SER A 189 1.38 -2.41 4.49
C SER A 189 0.38 -3.57 4.39
N ALA A 190 -0.48 -3.58 3.36
CA ALA A 190 -1.43 -4.66 3.16
C ALA A 190 -0.74 -6.02 2.95
N GLU A 191 0.40 -6.06 2.27
CA GLU A 191 1.16 -7.30 2.12
C GLU A 191 1.96 -7.69 3.36
N LEU A 192 2.53 -6.72 4.09
CA LEU A 192 3.22 -6.97 5.37
C LEU A 192 2.29 -7.56 6.44
N SER A 193 1.00 -7.23 6.36
CA SER A 193 -0.02 -7.74 7.29
C SER A 193 -0.40 -9.20 7.02
N LYS A 194 -0.03 -9.76 5.87
CA LYS A 194 -0.33 -11.15 5.51
C LYS A 194 0.73 -12.09 6.07
N ARG A 195 0.35 -13.36 6.22
CA ARG A 195 1.30 -14.40 6.62
C ARG A 195 2.33 -14.60 5.52
N ASP A 196 3.59 -14.56 5.91
CA ASP A 196 4.72 -14.74 5.03
C ASP A 196 4.89 -16.21 4.61
N THR A 197 5.34 -16.42 3.38
CA THR A 197 5.73 -17.74 2.85
C THR A 197 7.25 -17.91 2.78
N GLY A 198 8.02 -16.81 2.90
CA GLY A 198 9.46 -16.78 2.68
C GLY A 198 9.86 -17.09 1.23
N ARG A 199 8.90 -17.03 0.30
CA ARG A 199 9.05 -17.42 -1.11
C ARG A 199 8.28 -16.47 -2.03
N THR A 200 8.03 -15.25 -1.55
CA THR A 200 7.37 -14.20 -2.31
C THR A 200 8.41 -13.29 -2.97
N LEU A 201 8.20 -12.98 -4.25
CA LEU A 201 8.94 -11.94 -4.97
C LEU A 201 8.17 -10.62 -4.96
N TYR A 202 8.73 -9.59 -4.34
CA TYR A 202 8.22 -8.23 -4.38
C TYR A 202 8.96 -7.44 -5.47
N ILE A 203 8.23 -6.72 -6.32
CA ILE A 203 8.78 -5.84 -7.35
C ILE A 203 8.27 -4.43 -7.08
N LEU A 204 9.17 -3.51 -6.82
CA LEU A 204 8.89 -2.11 -6.53
C LEU A 204 9.48 -1.24 -7.65
N ASP A 205 8.66 -0.31 -8.14
CA ASP A 205 9.02 0.64 -9.17
C ASP A 205 9.13 2.03 -8.53
N GLU A 206 10.36 2.55 -8.44
CA GLU A 206 10.75 3.81 -7.80
C GLU A 206 9.98 4.10 -6.50
N PRO A 207 10.17 3.28 -5.44
CA PRO A 207 9.43 3.45 -4.21
C PRO A 207 9.85 4.69 -3.40
N THR A 208 10.94 5.37 -3.76
CA THR A 208 11.38 6.60 -3.09
C THR A 208 10.91 7.89 -3.74
N THR A 209 10.18 7.84 -4.87
CA THR A 209 9.71 9.05 -5.54
C THR A 209 8.88 9.93 -4.59
N GLY A 210 9.35 11.16 -4.35
CA GLY A 210 8.66 12.13 -3.51
C GLY A 210 8.69 11.82 -2.01
N LEU A 211 9.53 10.90 -1.55
CA LEU A 211 9.78 10.64 -0.13
C LEU A 211 10.88 11.54 0.41
N HIS A 212 10.71 12.01 1.64
CA HIS A 212 11.76 12.65 2.40
C HIS A 212 12.81 11.61 2.83
N PHE A 213 14.07 12.00 3.06
CA PHE A 213 15.16 11.08 3.43
C PHE A 213 14.81 10.18 4.64
N GLU A 214 14.10 10.72 5.62
CA GLU A 214 13.64 9.94 6.77
C GLU A 214 12.58 8.88 6.40
N ASP A 215 11.68 9.19 5.46
CA ASP A 215 10.71 8.22 4.96
C ASP A 215 11.37 7.12 4.13
N VAL A 216 12.47 7.43 3.43
CA VAL A 216 13.29 6.45 2.70
C VAL A 216 13.89 5.44 3.68
N ARG A 217 14.41 5.89 4.82
CA ARG A 217 14.94 4.99 5.87
C ARG A 217 13.87 4.05 6.42
N VAL A 218 12.70 4.59 6.77
CA VAL A 218 11.56 3.79 7.25
C VAL A 218 11.13 2.76 6.22
N LEU A 219 11.10 3.14 4.94
CA LEU A 219 10.81 2.21 3.84
C LEU A 219 11.88 1.10 3.74
N LEU A 220 13.16 1.44 3.79
CA LEU A 220 14.25 0.46 3.72
C LEU A 220 14.18 -0.54 4.90
N ASP A 221 13.90 -0.07 6.12
CA ASP A 221 13.70 -0.94 7.29
C ASP A 221 12.52 -1.91 7.10
N VAL A 222 11.47 -1.46 6.41
CA VAL A 222 10.34 -2.31 6.04
C VAL A 222 10.75 -3.38 5.01
N LEU A 223 11.51 -3.00 3.98
CA LEU A 223 11.92 -3.90 2.92
C LEU A 223 12.93 -4.94 3.43
N ASN A 224 13.88 -4.53 4.28
CA ASN A 224 14.81 -5.46 4.94
C ASN A 224 14.06 -6.50 5.78
N ARG A 225 13.02 -6.10 6.53
CA ARG A 225 12.16 -7.05 7.26
C ARG A 225 11.44 -8.06 6.36
N LEU A 226 11.21 -7.76 5.07
CA LEU A 226 10.68 -8.74 4.12
C LEU A 226 11.75 -9.73 3.68
N VAL A 227 12.96 -9.23 3.41
CA VAL A 227 14.12 -10.04 3.03
C VAL A 227 14.53 -10.99 4.17
N ASP A 228 14.56 -10.51 5.42
CA ASP A 228 14.86 -11.30 6.63
C ASP A 228 13.91 -12.48 6.83
N LYS A 229 12.69 -12.39 6.29
CA LYS A 229 11.70 -13.48 6.32
C LYS A 229 11.86 -14.50 5.20
N GLY A 230 12.88 -14.34 4.36
CA GLY A 230 13.22 -15.20 3.22
C GLY A 230 12.67 -14.73 1.88
N ASN A 231 11.96 -13.61 1.82
CA ASN A 231 11.45 -13.10 0.55
C ASN A 231 12.53 -12.44 -0.30
N THR A 232 12.21 -12.22 -1.57
CA THR A 232 13.07 -11.46 -2.49
C THR A 232 12.40 -10.13 -2.81
N VAL A 233 13.17 -9.05 -2.78
CA VAL A 233 12.71 -7.72 -3.14
C VAL A 233 13.57 -7.22 -4.31
N ILE A 234 12.92 -6.93 -5.43
CA ILE A 234 13.52 -6.24 -6.58
C ILE A 234 13.02 -4.81 -6.57
N ILE A 235 13.95 -3.87 -6.61
CA ILE A 235 13.66 -2.44 -6.62
C ILE A 235 14.26 -1.85 -7.88
N ILE A 236 13.46 -1.07 -8.62
CA ILE A 236 13.94 -0.19 -9.68
C ILE A 236 14.12 1.18 -9.06
N GLU A 237 15.36 1.66 -8.98
CA GLU A 237 15.70 2.91 -8.31
C GLU A 237 16.83 3.66 -8.99
N HIS A 238 16.86 4.96 -8.72
CA HIS A 238 17.97 5.86 -9.05
C HIS A 238 18.51 6.57 -7.80
N ASN A 239 17.86 6.40 -6.64
CA ASN A 239 18.30 6.98 -5.39
C ASN A 239 19.48 6.19 -4.78
N MET A 240 20.63 6.86 -4.63
CA MET A 240 21.85 6.25 -4.10
C MET A 240 21.71 5.76 -2.65
N ASP A 241 20.85 6.38 -1.84
CA ASP A 241 20.58 5.91 -0.47
C ASP A 241 19.96 4.50 -0.44
N VAL A 242 19.22 4.14 -1.48
CA VAL A 242 18.65 2.79 -1.64
C VAL A 242 19.68 1.85 -2.26
N ILE A 243 20.34 2.30 -3.31
CA ILE A 243 21.29 1.48 -4.08
C ILE A 243 22.43 0.99 -3.18
N LYS A 244 22.97 1.85 -2.31
CA LYS A 244 24.04 1.48 -1.37
C LYS A 244 23.66 0.42 -0.34
N MET A 245 22.36 0.25 -0.08
CA MET A 245 21.84 -0.70 0.89
C MET A 245 21.45 -2.05 0.26
N ALA A 246 21.59 -2.20 -1.06
CA ALA A 246 21.21 -3.42 -1.75
C ALA A 246 22.27 -4.52 -1.58
N ASP A 247 21.84 -5.76 -1.36
CA ASP A 247 22.77 -6.91 -1.33
C ASP A 247 23.33 -7.25 -2.72
N TYR A 248 22.59 -6.92 -3.77
CA TYR A 248 22.92 -7.25 -5.16
C TYR A 248 22.33 -6.22 -6.12
N ILE A 249 23.13 -5.76 -7.08
CA ILE A 249 22.76 -4.77 -8.09
C ILE A 249 22.84 -5.39 -9.47
N ILE A 250 21.88 -5.05 -10.33
CA ILE A 250 21.91 -5.30 -11.77
C ILE A 250 21.86 -3.94 -12.45
N ASP A 251 22.97 -3.52 -13.05
CA ASP A 251 23.11 -2.23 -13.72
C ASP A 251 22.92 -2.39 -15.22
N LEU A 252 22.03 -1.59 -15.80
CA LEU A 252 21.66 -1.62 -17.22
C LEU A 252 22.07 -0.32 -17.90
N GLY A 253 22.59 -0.40 -19.11
CA GLY A 253 23.06 0.78 -19.84
C GLY A 253 24.02 0.45 -20.99
N ARG A 254 25.09 1.23 -21.22
CA ARG A 254 25.48 2.47 -20.50
C ARG A 254 24.51 3.62 -20.76
N GLU A 255 23.95 3.70 -21.96
CA GLU A 255 23.06 4.77 -22.38
C GLU A 255 21.58 4.34 -22.34
N GLY A 256 20.67 5.28 -22.60
CA GLY A 256 19.25 5.02 -22.76
C GLY A 256 18.83 4.69 -24.20
N GLY A 257 17.58 4.26 -24.37
CA GLY A 257 16.99 4.08 -25.70
C GLY A 257 17.62 2.96 -26.52
N ARG A 258 18.04 3.24 -27.76
CA ARG A 258 18.61 2.24 -28.68
C ARG A 258 20.05 1.83 -28.31
N GLU A 259 20.74 2.66 -27.54
CA GLU A 259 22.13 2.44 -27.12
C GLU A 259 22.22 1.78 -25.74
N GLY A 260 21.06 1.51 -25.12
CA GLY A 260 20.94 0.84 -23.83
C GLY A 260 20.49 -0.62 -23.93
N GLY A 261 20.04 -1.15 -22.79
CA GLY A 261 19.49 -2.50 -22.68
C GLY A 261 20.55 -3.61 -22.54
N ASN A 262 21.83 -3.24 -22.41
CA ASN A 262 22.90 -4.17 -22.10
C ASN A 262 23.13 -4.25 -20.58
N LEU A 263 23.53 -5.42 -20.11
CA LEU A 263 24.02 -5.59 -18.75
C LEU A 263 25.42 -4.98 -18.66
N VAL A 264 25.55 -3.90 -17.89
CA VAL A 264 26.84 -3.23 -17.65
C VAL A 264 27.56 -3.91 -16.49
N PHE A 265 26.84 -4.20 -15.42
CA PHE A 265 27.38 -4.82 -14.21
C PHE A 265 26.33 -5.67 -13.49
N SER A 266 26.78 -6.72 -12.80
CA SER A 266 25.96 -7.44 -11.82
C SER A 266 26.82 -7.96 -10.68
N GLY A 267 26.46 -7.65 -9.44
CA GLY A 267 27.25 -8.00 -8.25
C GLY A 267 26.88 -7.15 -7.05
N SER A 268 27.75 -7.12 -6.05
CA SER A 268 27.59 -6.30 -4.84
C SER A 268 27.84 -4.80 -5.10
N PRO A 269 27.32 -3.89 -4.25
CA PRO A 269 27.65 -2.46 -4.28
C PRO A 269 29.17 -2.19 -4.25
N GLU A 270 29.94 -2.93 -3.44
CA GLU A 270 31.38 -2.76 -3.29
C GLU A 270 32.18 -3.22 -4.52
N GLU A 271 31.63 -4.13 -5.30
CA GLU A 271 32.17 -4.52 -6.60
C GLU A 271 31.78 -3.52 -7.69
N LEU A 272 30.57 -2.96 -7.63
CA LEU A 272 30.06 -1.98 -8.59
C LEU A 272 30.92 -0.70 -8.61
N VAL A 273 31.35 -0.19 -7.44
CA VAL A 273 32.18 1.02 -7.37
C VAL A 273 33.55 0.88 -8.04
N LYS A 274 34.00 -0.36 -8.31
CA LYS A 274 35.23 -0.65 -9.05
C LYS A 274 35.02 -0.71 -10.57
N CYS A 275 33.77 -0.64 -11.03
CA CYS A 275 33.41 -0.67 -12.44
C CYS A 275 33.36 0.76 -13.01
N ASP A 276 34.43 1.20 -13.67
CA ASP A 276 34.49 2.53 -14.30
C ASP A 276 33.54 2.68 -15.51
N ASP A 277 33.02 1.56 -16.02
CA ASP A 277 32.05 1.55 -17.10
C ASP A 277 30.60 1.79 -16.65
N SER A 278 30.31 1.78 -15.33
CA SER A 278 28.97 2.03 -14.81
C SER A 278 28.81 3.48 -14.33
N TYR A 279 27.81 4.21 -14.85
CA TYR A 279 27.43 5.50 -14.28
C TYR A 279 26.99 5.36 -12.83
N THR A 280 26.20 4.33 -12.54
CA THR A 280 25.75 4.00 -11.17
C THR A 280 26.94 3.79 -10.25
N GLY A 281 27.97 3.04 -10.68
CA GLY A 281 29.19 2.82 -9.89
C GLY A 281 30.03 4.07 -9.64
N ILE A 282 30.09 4.99 -10.62
CA ILE A 282 30.78 6.28 -10.47
C ILE A 282 30.14 7.12 -9.36
N TYR A 283 28.81 7.30 -9.39
CA TYR A 283 28.11 8.09 -8.37
C TYR A 283 28.03 7.38 -7.02
N LEU A 284 27.89 6.05 -7.01
CA LEU A 284 27.86 5.29 -5.76
C LEU A 284 29.18 5.35 -5.01
N ARG A 285 30.31 5.53 -5.71
CA ARG A 285 31.63 5.69 -5.10
C ARG A 285 31.68 6.90 -4.16
N GLU A 286 31.07 8.02 -4.53
CA GLU A 286 31.03 9.25 -3.72
C GLU A 286 30.19 9.09 -2.43
N GLU A 287 29.26 8.13 -2.40
CA GLU A 287 28.34 7.89 -1.28
C GLU A 287 28.85 6.84 -0.28
N LEU A 288 29.87 6.06 -0.65
CA LEU A 288 30.51 5.04 0.20
C LEU A 288 31.82 5.50 0.84
N GLU A 289 32.43 6.57 0.32
CA GLU A 289 33.64 7.22 0.87
C GLU A 289 33.32 8.14 2.06
#